data_AF-A0A7W0WJ06-F1
#
_entry.id   AF-A0A7W0WJ06-F1
#
_cell.length_a   1.000
_cell.length_b   1.000
_cell.length_c   1.000
_cell.angle_alpha   90.00
_cell.angle_beta   90.00
_cell.angle_gamma   90.00
#
_symmetry.space_group_name_H-M   'P 1'
#
loop_
_entity.id
_entity.type
_entity.pdbx_description
1 polymer ?
#
loop_
_entity_poly.entity_id
_entity_poly.type
_entity_poly.pdbx_seq_one_letter_code
_entity_poly.pdbx_strand_id
1 'polypeptide(L)'
;MKPFADHFSALAGTYSVARPTYPPALFEWLASTAPGRERAWDCAAGNGQAARGLASCFAAVIATDASAAQIARSPSNARVSRCVDLAEASGLRDGSVQLVAVAQALHWLDLDAFYREARRVLVPRGVLAVWCYGLVHLNDPAIDTLLQHLYRSVLGPYW
;
A
#
# COMPACT_ATOMS: atom_id res chain seq x y z
N MET A 1 -8.42 7.74 -20.43
CA MET A 1 -7.81 6.71 -19.57
C MET A 1 -6.30 6.80 -19.78
N LYS A 2 -5.52 7.15 -18.74
CA LYS A 2 -4.05 7.13 -18.84
C LYS A 2 -3.60 5.66 -18.88
N PRO A 3 -2.69 5.27 -19.79
CA PRO A 3 -2.14 3.91 -19.78
C PRO A 3 -1.32 3.69 -18.50
N PHE A 4 -1.41 2.48 -17.94
CA PHE A 4 -0.58 2.08 -16.80
C PHE A 4 0.90 2.16 -17.18
N ALA A 5 1.68 2.90 -16.41
CA ALA A 5 3.10 3.09 -16.66
C ALA A 5 3.92 2.06 -15.85
N ASP A 6 4.40 1.01 -16.53
CA ASP A 6 5.21 -0.05 -15.93
C ASP A 6 6.67 0.39 -15.73
N HIS A 7 6.92 1.18 -14.69
CA HIS A 7 8.26 1.67 -14.37
C HIS A 7 9.09 0.70 -13.51
N PHE A 8 8.48 -0.34 -12.93
CA PHE A 8 9.08 -1.07 -11.80
C PHE A 8 9.10 -2.59 -11.92
N SER A 9 8.52 -3.20 -12.97
CA SER A 9 8.57 -4.66 -13.14
C SER A 9 10.00 -5.21 -13.24
N ALA A 10 10.92 -4.43 -13.83
CA ALA A 10 12.34 -4.79 -13.95
C ALA A 10 13.11 -4.79 -12.61
N LEU A 11 12.68 -4.02 -11.62
CA LEU A 11 13.38 -3.82 -10.34
C LEU A 11 12.77 -4.60 -9.17
N ALA A 12 11.67 -5.31 -9.39
CA ALA A 12 10.87 -5.95 -8.34
C ALA A 12 11.64 -6.97 -7.47
N GLY A 13 12.84 -7.41 -7.87
CA GLY A 13 13.65 -8.40 -7.14
C GLY A 13 14.45 -7.77 -5.99
N THR A 14 14.93 -6.55 -6.19
CA THR A 14 15.72 -5.79 -5.20
C THR A 14 14.83 -5.11 -4.15
N TYR A 15 13.54 -4.93 -4.45
CA TYR A 15 12.59 -4.19 -3.62
C TYR A 15 12.23 -4.85 -2.27
N SER A 16 12.20 -6.18 -2.17
CA SER A 16 11.76 -6.83 -0.92
C SER A 16 12.80 -6.72 0.21
N VAL A 17 14.08 -6.54 -0.14
CA VAL A 17 15.20 -6.51 0.82
C VAL A 17 15.49 -5.08 1.30
N ALA A 18 15.17 -4.06 0.51
CA ALA A 18 15.58 -2.67 0.78
C ALA A 18 14.48 -1.78 1.41
N ARG A 19 13.21 -2.19 1.39
CA ARG A 19 12.12 -1.34 1.90
C ARG A 19 11.90 -1.51 3.40
N PRO A 20 11.74 -0.39 4.14
CA PRO A 20 11.29 -0.41 5.52
C PRO A 20 10.00 -1.22 5.69
N THR A 21 9.94 -2.00 6.76
CA THR A 21 8.69 -2.66 7.17
C THR A 21 7.85 -1.69 7.98
N TYR A 22 6.53 -1.84 7.88
CA TYR A 22 5.60 -1.11 8.74
C TYR A 22 5.53 -1.76 10.12
N PRO A 23 5.46 -0.97 11.22
CA PRO A 23 5.37 -1.51 12.56
C PRO A 23 4.01 -2.17 12.83
N PRO A 24 3.93 -3.25 13.63
CA PRO A 24 2.66 -3.89 14.00
C PRO A 24 1.61 -2.93 14.57
N ALA A 25 2.06 -1.96 15.38
CA ALA A 25 1.20 -0.94 15.99
C ALA A 25 0.39 -0.12 14.96
N LEU A 26 0.91 0.08 13.73
CA LEU A 26 0.15 0.73 12.67
C LEU A 26 -1.10 -0.09 12.32
N PHE A 27 -0.95 -1.40 12.12
CA PHE A 27 -2.04 -2.26 11.71
C PHE A 27 -3.05 -2.48 12.84
N GLU A 28 -2.58 -2.57 14.09
CA GLU A 28 -3.45 -2.61 15.27
C GLU A 28 -4.29 -1.33 15.39
N TRP A 29 -3.67 -0.16 15.18
CA TRP A 29 -4.37 1.11 15.17
C TRP A 29 -5.41 1.16 14.05
N LEU A 30 -5.03 0.85 12.80
CA LEU A 30 -5.95 0.78 11.66
C LEU A 30 -7.15 -0.14 11.94
N ALA A 31 -6.90 -1.33 12.48
CA ALA A 31 -7.95 -2.28 12.82
C ALA A 31 -8.84 -1.86 14.01
N SER A 32 -8.41 -0.88 14.81
CA SER A 32 -9.26 -0.26 15.85
C SER A 32 -10.17 0.84 15.31
N THR A 33 -9.81 1.46 14.18
CA THR A 33 -10.62 2.49 13.51
C THR A 33 -11.73 1.91 12.63
N ALA A 34 -11.53 0.71 12.09
CA ALA A 34 -12.49 0.05 11.19
C ALA A 34 -13.74 -0.43 11.96
N PRO A 35 -14.93 -0.42 11.33
CA PRO A 35 -16.18 -0.86 11.97
C PRO A 35 -16.25 -2.38 12.23
N GLY A 36 -15.27 -3.13 11.73
CA GLY A 36 -15.12 -4.57 11.89
C GLY A 36 -13.79 -5.04 11.31
N ARG A 37 -13.48 -6.32 11.50
CA ARG A 37 -12.19 -6.92 11.13
C ARG A 37 -12.33 -8.12 10.19
N GLU A 38 -13.41 -8.18 9.42
CA GLU A 38 -13.66 -9.32 8.54
C GLU A 38 -12.78 -9.28 7.28
N ARG A 39 -12.68 -8.11 6.64
CA ARG A 39 -12.00 -7.95 5.37
C ARG A 39 -11.36 -6.57 5.22
N ALA A 40 -10.10 -6.56 4.83
CA ALA A 40 -9.38 -5.39 4.34
C ALA A 40 -9.03 -5.54 2.85
N TRP A 41 -8.96 -4.43 2.13
CA TRP A 41 -8.40 -4.36 0.79
C TRP A 41 -7.06 -3.60 0.84
N ASP A 42 -5.97 -4.25 0.47
CA ASP A 42 -4.68 -3.63 0.17
C ASP A 42 -4.64 -3.26 -1.32
N CYS A 43 -4.79 -1.98 -1.62
CA CYS A 43 -4.91 -1.44 -2.96
C CYS A 43 -3.53 -0.97 -3.47
N ALA A 44 -3.17 -1.40 -4.68
CA ALA A 44 -1.83 -1.23 -5.24
C ALA A 44 -0.76 -1.81 -4.29
N ALA A 45 -1.00 -3.08 -3.90
CA ALA A 45 -0.28 -3.78 -2.85
C ALA A 45 1.20 -4.08 -3.17
N GLY A 46 1.60 -3.96 -4.44
CA GLY A 46 2.90 -4.37 -4.93
C GLY A 46 3.19 -5.83 -4.55
N ASN A 47 4.30 -6.03 -3.84
CA ASN A 47 4.73 -7.34 -3.35
C ASN A 47 4.16 -7.70 -1.95
N GLY A 48 3.11 -7.02 -1.48
CA GLY A 48 2.32 -7.44 -0.32
C GLY A 48 2.88 -7.08 1.06
N GLN A 49 3.71 -6.04 1.16
CA GLN A 49 4.28 -5.60 2.44
C GLN A 49 3.21 -5.20 3.46
N ALA A 50 2.22 -4.40 3.04
CA ALA A 50 1.11 -3.98 3.88
C ALA A 50 0.10 -5.11 4.09
N ALA A 51 -0.22 -5.89 3.06
CA ALA A 51 -1.10 -7.04 3.12
C ALA A 51 -0.75 -8.02 4.26
N ARG A 52 0.55 -8.27 4.50
CA ARG A 52 0.99 -9.13 5.60
C ARG A 52 0.62 -8.58 6.98
N GLY A 53 0.78 -7.28 7.21
CA GLY A 53 0.40 -6.66 8.48
C GLY A 53 -1.11 -6.52 8.64
N LEU A 54 -1.84 -6.28 7.55
CA LEU A 54 -3.30 -6.33 7.57
C LEU A 54 -3.80 -7.74 7.94
N ALA A 55 -3.15 -8.79 7.43
CA ALA A 55 -3.51 -10.18 7.70
C ALA A 55 -3.28 -10.62 9.15
N SER A 56 -2.52 -9.87 9.97
CA SER A 56 -2.47 -10.12 11.42
C SER A 56 -3.66 -9.55 12.19
N CYS A 57 -4.42 -8.63 11.59
CA CYS A 57 -5.51 -7.93 12.27
C CYS A 57 -6.90 -8.15 11.64
N PHE A 58 -6.96 -8.59 10.38
CA PHE A 58 -8.19 -8.88 9.64
C PHE A 58 -8.31 -10.37 9.29
N ALA A 59 -9.54 -10.90 9.27
CA ALA A 59 -9.81 -12.30 8.97
C ALA A 59 -9.44 -12.65 7.51
N ALA A 60 -9.66 -11.71 6.58
CA ALA A 60 -9.25 -11.81 5.19
C ALA A 60 -8.66 -10.48 4.68
N VAL A 61 -7.70 -10.58 3.76
CA VAL A 61 -7.13 -9.46 3.03
C VAL A 61 -7.20 -9.77 1.56
N ILE A 62 -7.67 -8.80 0.77
CA ILE A 62 -7.58 -8.85 -0.68
C ILE A 62 -6.49 -7.87 -1.08
N ALA A 63 -5.47 -8.34 -1.78
CA ALA A 63 -4.35 -7.53 -2.27
C ALA A 63 -4.46 -7.43 -3.79
N THR A 64 -4.66 -6.22 -4.30
CA THR A 64 -4.72 -5.96 -5.75
C THR A 64 -3.53 -5.12 -6.18
N ASP A 65 -3.01 -5.43 -7.36
CA ASP A 65 -2.03 -4.59 -8.03
C ASP A 65 -2.18 -4.75 -9.54
N ALA A 66 -1.95 -3.67 -10.29
CA ALA A 66 -2.01 -3.69 -11.75
C ALA A 66 -0.86 -4.54 -12.36
N SER A 67 0.25 -4.71 -11.65
CA SER A 67 1.39 -5.51 -12.08
C SER A 67 1.23 -6.98 -11.66
N ALA A 68 0.97 -7.83 -12.64
CA ALA A 68 1.01 -9.29 -12.45
C ALA A 68 2.36 -9.79 -11.89
N ALA A 69 3.46 -9.13 -12.26
CA ALA A 69 4.80 -9.46 -11.77
C ALA A 69 4.97 -9.16 -10.27
N GLN A 70 4.38 -8.06 -9.77
CA GLN A 70 4.38 -7.73 -8.34
C GLN A 70 3.53 -8.73 -7.55
N ILE A 71 2.31 -9.02 -8.02
CA ILE A 71 1.42 -10.00 -7.42
C ILE A 71 2.06 -11.39 -7.32
N ALA A 72 2.73 -11.84 -8.37
CA ALA A 72 3.41 -13.14 -8.40
C ALA A 72 4.52 -13.25 -7.33
N ARG A 73 5.18 -12.13 -6.99
CA ARG A 73 6.26 -12.07 -6.00
C ARG A 73 5.78 -11.85 -4.58
N SER A 74 4.52 -11.50 -4.38
CA SER A 74 3.93 -11.41 -3.04
C SER A 74 3.99 -12.78 -2.35
N PRO A 75 4.53 -12.88 -1.12
CA PRO A 75 4.55 -14.14 -0.37
C PRO A 75 3.15 -14.72 -0.19
N SER A 76 3.05 -16.05 -0.12
CA SER A 76 1.79 -16.72 0.19
C SER A 76 1.40 -16.48 1.65
N ASN A 77 0.10 -16.28 1.88
CA ASN A 77 -0.49 -16.18 3.21
C ASN A 77 -1.94 -16.69 3.11
N ALA A 78 -2.34 -17.59 4.02
CA ALA A 78 -3.66 -18.21 4.00
C ALA A 78 -4.83 -17.21 4.10
N ARG A 79 -4.59 -16.01 4.64
CA ARG A 79 -5.59 -14.94 4.76
C ARG A 79 -5.53 -13.90 3.63
N VAL A 80 -4.55 -13.99 2.72
CA VAL A 80 -4.35 -13.00 1.65
C VAL A 80 -4.72 -13.60 0.29
N SER A 81 -5.81 -13.12 -0.29
CA SER A 81 -6.13 -13.34 -1.72
C SER A 81 -5.43 -12.29 -2.56
N ARG A 82 -4.82 -12.69 -3.68
CA ARG A 82 -4.06 -11.79 -4.56
C ARG A 82 -4.70 -11.77 -5.94
N CYS A 83 -4.93 -10.58 -6.48
CA CYS A 83 -5.58 -10.39 -7.76
C CYS A 83 -4.86 -9.33 -8.59
N VAL A 84 -4.87 -9.49 -9.91
CA VAL A 84 -4.30 -8.50 -10.84
C VAL A 84 -5.45 -7.61 -11.30
N ASP A 85 -5.64 -6.50 -10.59
CA ASP A 85 -6.73 -5.58 -10.80
C ASP A 85 -6.25 -4.13 -10.62
N LEU A 86 -6.93 -3.22 -11.31
CA LEU A 86 -6.69 -1.78 -11.18
C LEU A 86 -7.32 -1.26 -9.87
N ALA A 87 -6.73 -0.21 -9.31
CA ALA A 87 -7.28 0.46 -8.13
C ALA A 87 -8.65 1.09 -8.40
N GLU A 88 -8.89 1.48 -9.64
CA GLU A 88 -10.11 2.11 -10.14
C GLU A 88 -11.21 1.10 -10.46
N ALA A 89 -10.87 -0.19 -10.56
CA ALA A 89 -11.76 -1.29 -10.93
C ALA A 89 -11.30 -2.56 -10.23
N SER A 90 -11.56 -2.65 -8.93
CA SER A 90 -11.02 -3.67 -8.03
C SER A 90 -11.64 -5.06 -8.19
N GLY A 91 -12.75 -5.17 -8.93
CA GLY A 91 -13.55 -6.41 -9.03
C GLY A 91 -14.27 -6.81 -7.74
N LEU A 92 -14.15 -6.01 -6.66
CA LEU A 92 -14.78 -6.30 -5.37
C LEU A 92 -16.28 -5.99 -5.40
N ARG A 93 -17.02 -6.63 -4.48
CA ARG A 93 -18.45 -6.36 -4.29
C ARG A 93 -18.67 -5.04 -3.55
N ASP A 94 -19.81 -4.42 -3.81
CA ASP A 94 -20.26 -3.23 -3.08
C ASP A 94 -20.34 -3.53 -1.57
N GLY A 95 -19.92 -2.58 -0.74
CA GLY A 95 -20.03 -2.68 0.72
C GLY A 95 -19.43 -3.96 1.30
N SER A 96 -18.28 -4.41 0.82
CA SER A 96 -17.70 -5.71 1.15
C SER A 96 -16.43 -5.65 2.00
N VAL A 97 -15.85 -4.46 2.23
CA VAL A 97 -14.62 -4.30 3.01
C VAL A 97 -14.78 -3.27 4.13
N GLN A 98 -14.18 -3.54 5.29
CA GLN A 98 -14.19 -2.60 6.43
C GLN A 98 -13.05 -1.58 6.36
N LEU A 99 -11.97 -1.92 5.65
CA LEU A 99 -10.83 -1.05 5.47
C LEU A 99 -10.27 -1.15 4.06
N VAL A 100 -10.03 -0.01 3.43
CA VAL A 100 -9.22 0.14 2.21
C VAL A 100 -7.89 0.77 2.61
N ALA A 101 -6.80 0.11 2.26
CA ALA A 101 -5.44 0.54 2.52
C ALA A 101 -4.76 0.92 1.21
N VAL A 102 -4.06 2.05 1.20
CA VAL A 102 -3.12 2.41 0.14
C VAL A 102 -1.78 2.76 0.77
N ALA A 103 -0.82 1.85 0.65
CA ALA A 103 0.51 2.00 1.21
C ALA A 103 1.48 2.55 0.14
N GLN A 104 1.78 3.85 0.21
CA GLN A 104 2.63 4.64 -0.69
C GLN A 104 2.10 4.93 -2.10
N ALA A 105 1.18 4.12 -2.63
CA ALA A 105 0.89 4.12 -4.06
C ALA A 105 -0.11 5.18 -4.54
N LEU A 106 -0.73 5.98 -3.65
CA LEU A 106 -1.84 6.87 -4.00
C LEU A 106 -1.51 7.83 -5.17
N HIS A 107 -0.27 8.33 -5.22
CA HIS A 107 0.18 9.28 -6.25
C HIS A 107 0.24 8.72 -7.67
N TRP A 108 0.14 7.39 -7.84
CA TRP A 108 0.07 6.74 -9.15
C TRP A 108 -1.35 6.56 -9.68
N LEU A 109 -2.36 6.73 -8.83
CA LEU A 109 -3.75 6.36 -9.15
C LEU A 109 -4.50 7.50 -9.84
N ASP A 110 -5.53 7.15 -10.61
CA ASP A 110 -6.58 8.10 -10.97
C ASP A 110 -7.44 8.34 -9.73
N LEU A 111 -7.18 9.44 -9.02
CA LEU A 111 -7.78 9.70 -7.71
C LEU A 111 -9.30 9.76 -7.75
N ASP A 112 -9.89 10.38 -8.77
CA ASP A 112 -11.35 10.51 -8.86
C ASP A 112 -12.01 9.14 -9.09
N ALA A 113 -11.42 8.32 -9.96
CA ALA A 113 -11.91 6.96 -10.19
C ALA A 113 -11.68 6.06 -8.97
N PHE A 114 -10.49 6.12 -8.37
CA PHE A 114 -10.16 5.38 -7.15
C PHE A 114 -11.09 5.75 -5.98
N TYR A 115 -11.35 7.03 -5.72
CA TYR A 115 -12.22 7.41 -4.62
C TYR A 115 -13.69 7.04 -4.86
N ARG A 116 -14.15 6.93 -6.12
CA ARG A 116 -15.47 6.33 -6.40
C ARG A 116 -15.47 4.84 -6.07
N GLU A 117 -14.43 4.13 -6.49
CA GLU A 117 -14.31 2.69 -6.24
C GLU A 117 -14.17 2.37 -4.75
N ALA A 118 -13.31 3.09 -4.03
CA ALA A 118 -13.14 2.96 -2.58
C ALA A 118 -14.47 3.18 -1.85
N ARG A 119 -15.26 4.20 -2.22
CA ARG A 119 -16.58 4.44 -1.63
C ARG A 119 -17.57 3.31 -1.93
N ARG A 120 -17.54 2.75 -3.14
CA ARG A 120 -18.43 1.64 -3.55
C ARG A 120 -18.17 0.39 -2.72
N VAL A 121 -16.90 0.03 -2.53
CA VAL A 121 -16.52 -1.23 -1.87
C VAL A 121 -16.53 -1.14 -0.35
N LEU A 122 -16.39 0.04 0.23
CA LEU A 122 -16.44 0.25 1.68
C LEU A 122 -17.85 0.01 2.23
N VAL A 123 -17.95 -0.71 3.34
CA VAL A 123 -19.17 -0.77 4.16
C VAL A 123 -19.52 0.61 4.73
N PRO A 124 -20.77 0.83 5.21
CA PRO A 124 -21.08 2.01 6.00
C PRO A 124 -20.09 2.18 7.17
N ARG A 125 -19.54 3.39 7.32
CA ARG A 125 -18.49 3.74 8.29
C ARG A 125 -17.14 3.03 8.09
N GLY A 126 -16.92 2.39 6.93
CA GLY A 126 -15.63 1.82 6.57
C GLY A 126 -14.56 2.90 6.44
N VAL A 127 -13.29 2.50 6.58
CA VAL A 127 -12.15 3.42 6.63
C VAL A 127 -11.32 3.33 5.35
N LEU A 128 -11.03 4.48 4.75
CA LEU A 128 -9.93 4.61 3.80
C LEU A 128 -8.69 5.11 4.54
N ALA A 129 -7.64 4.29 4.55
CA ALA A 129 -6.35 4.63 5.11
C ALA A 129 -5.31 4.75 4.00
N VAL A 130 -4.70 5.94 3.89
CA VAL A 130 -3.60 6.20 2.96
C VAL A 130 -2.40 6.66 3.76
N TRP A 131 -1.24 6.07 3.52
CA TRP A 131 -0.02 6.47 4.21
C TRP A 131 1.23 6.33 3.34
N CYS A 132 2.28 7.02 3.74
CA CYS A 132 3.64 6.88 3.25
C CYS A 132 4.61 7.03 4.43
N TYR A 133 5.91 6.90 4.17
CA TYR A 133 6.95 7.29 5.11
C TYR A 133 7.80 8.39 4.48
N GLY A 134 8.34 9.27 5.32
CA GLY A 134 9.27 10.31 4.90
C GLY A 134 10.69 9.79 4.68
N LEU A 135 11.63 10.72 4.59
CA LEU A 135 13.06 10.42 4.56
C LEU A 135 13.46 9.67 5.84
N VAL A 136 14.34 8.68 5.69
CA VAL A 136 14.89 7.94 6.83
C VAL A 136 15.73 8.85 7.73
N HIS A 137 15.63 8.63 9.04
CA HIS A 137 16.54 9.20 10.03
C HIS A 137 17.44 8.11 10.59
N LEU A 138 18.73 8.41 10.70
CA LEU A 138 19.74 7.47 11.17
C LEU A 138 20.20 7.84 12.59
N ASN A 139 20.52 6.82 13.39
CA ASN A 139 21.02 7.02 14.76
C ASN A 139 22.43 7.63 14.79
N ASP A 140 23.20 7.49 13.70
CA ASP A 140 24.49 8.17 13.54
C ASP A 140 24.24 9.60 13.04
N PRO A 141 24.51 10.64 13.86
CA PRO A 141 24.22 12.01 13.49
C PRO A 141 25.04 12.52 12.30
N ALA A 142 26.26 12.00 12.10
CA ALA A 142 27.12 12.42 11.00
C ALA A 142 26.57 11.90 9.67
N ILE A 143 26.13 10.64 9.65
CA ILE A 143 25.52 10.05 8.45
C ILE A 143 24.14 10.66 8.19
N ASP A 144 23.32 10.88 9.24
CA ASP A 144 22.02 11.53 9.09
C ASP A 144 22.16 12.94 8.49
N THR A 145 23.11 13.73 8.97
CA THR A 145 23.40 15.07 8.45
C THR A 145 23.77 15.04 6.97
N LEU A 146 24.63 14.10 6.56
CA LEU A 146 25.00 13.92 5.15
C LEU A 146 23.80 13.55 4.28
N LEU A 147 22.95 12.63 4.77
CA LEU A 147 21.74 12.22 4.06
C LEU A 147 20.74 13.38 3.92
N GLN A 148 20.51 14.16 4.98
CA GLN A 148 19.64 15.33 4.95
C GLN A 148 20.17 16.39 3.98
N HIS A 149 21.49 16.62 3.94
CA HIS A 149 22.11 17.55 3.00
C HIS A 149 21.93 17.08 1.55
N LEU A 150 22.22 15.79 1.27
CA LEU A 150 21.99 15.20 -0.04
C LEU A 150 20.54 15.38 -0.49
N TYR A 151 19.58 14.99 0.36
CA TYR A 151 18.16 15.03 0.00
C TYR A 151 17.63 16.46 -0.17
N ARG A 152 17.91 17.35 0.79
CA ARG A 152 17.30 18.69 0.83
C ARG A 152 18.05 19.74 0.03
N SER A 153 19.39 19.66 -0.02
CA SER A 153 20.22 20.70 -0.65
C SER A 153 20.65 20.29 -2.05
N VAL A 154 21.18 19.09 -2.22
CA VAL A 154 21.73 18.64 -3.51
C VAL A 154 20.61 18.21 -4.45
N LEU A 155 19.69 17.36 -3.97
CA LEU A 155 18.57 16.85 -4.76
C LEU A 155 17.33 17.75 -4.69
N GLY A 156 17.27 18.67 -3.72
CA GLY A 156 16.12 19.53 -3.47
C GLY A 156 15.54 20.22 -4.72
N PRO A 157 16.35 20.84 -5.61
CA PRO A 157 15.84 21.48 -6.82
C PRO A 157 15.20 20.54 -7.86
N TYR A 158 15.36 19.23 -7.71
CA TYR A 158 14.80 18.22 -8.62
C TYR A 158 13.49 17.60 -8.11
N TRP A 159 13.02 18.00 -6.93
CA TRP A 159 11.74 17.63 -6.33
C TRP A 159 10.87 18.87 -6.15
#